data_AF-A0A1G0LN65-F1
#
_entry.id   AF-A0A1G0LN65-F1
#
_cell.length_a   1.000
_cell.length_b   1.000
_cell.length_c   1.000
_cell.angle_alpha   90.00
_cell.angle_beta   90.00
_cell.angle_gamma   90.00
#
_symmetry.space_group_name_H-M   'P 1'
#
loop_
_entity.id
_entity.type
_entity.pdbx_description
1 polymer ?
#
loop_
_entity_poly.entity_id
_entity_poly.type
_entity_poly.pdbx_seq_one_letter_code
_entity_poly.pdbx_strand_id
1 'polypeptide(L)'
;MRTQYEVEPRLVAMLARLVIEAADTGDVVSREIVDRGAAILATHAAALARRFPPGAEVRVALGGGLLGSLDTYRHRVAARVAELAPHVTLVTDPIEPARGAIWLAQSL
;
A
#
# COMPACT_ATOMS: atom_id res chain seq x y z
N MET A 1 35.56 -7.93 0.78
CA MET A 1 34.28 -8.66 0.88
C MET A 1 33.43 -7.93 1.90
N ARG A 2 32.48 -7.09 1.47
CA ARG A 2 31.67 -6.27 2.40
C ARG A 2 30.60 -7.16 3.01
N THR A 3 30.64 -7.28 4.32
CA THR A 3 29.62 -7.89 5.19
C THR A 3 28.25 -7.30 4.85
N GLN A 4 27.26 -8.15 4.55
CA GLN A 4 25.87 -7.72 4.54
C GLN A 4 25.56 -7.21 5.94
N TYR A 5 25.35 -5.90 6.09
CA TYR A 5 24.81 -5.36 7.33
C TYR A 5 23.36 -5.87 7.42
N GLU A 6 23.10 -6.79 8.35
CA GLU A 6 21.73 -7.08 8.78
C GLU A 6 21.18 -5.82 9.43
N VAL A 7 20.47 -5.02 8.64
CA VAL A 7 19.72 -3.88 9.16
C VAL A 7 18.41 -4.42 9.70
N GLU A 8 18.12 -4.15 10.97
CA GLU A 8 16.84 -4.55 11.55
C GLU A 8 15.68 -3.98 10.71
N PRO A 9 14.68 -4.81 10.32
CA PRO A 9 13.55 -4.35 9.50
C PRO A 9 12.82 -3.14 10.09
N ARG A 10 12.79 -3.04 11.42
CA ARG A 10 12.22 -1.90 12.14
C ARG A 10 12.95 -0.60 11.83
N LEU A 11 14.28 -0.60 11.78
CA LEU A 11 15.09 0.59 11.47
C LEU A 11 14.82 1.06 10.03
N VAL A 12 14.68 0.13 9.10
CA VAL A 12 14.30 0.45 7.71
C VAL A 12 12.88 1.03 7.66
N ALA A 13 11.92 0.41 8.34
CA ALA A 13 10.53 0.87 8.36
C ALA A 13 10.37 2.28 8.94
N MET A 14 11.19 2.66 9.92
CA MET A 14 11.21 4.00 10.50
C MET A 14 11.57 5.09 9.48
N LEU A 15 12.25 4.75 8.38
CA LEU A 15 12.62 5.69 7.32
C LEU A 15 11.49 5.94 6.31
N ALA A 16 10.39 5.18 6.37
CA ALA A 16 9.35 5.22 5.32
C ALA A 16 8.81 6.63 5.06
N ARG A 17 8.52 7.40 6.12
CA ARG A 17 8.05 8.78 5.99
C ARG A 17 9.08 9.68 5.32
N LEU A 18 10.33 9.60 5.76
CA LEU A 18 11.42 10.41 5.20
C LEU A 18 11.64 10.12 3.72
N VAL A 19 11.55 8.85 3.32
CA VAL A 19 11.67 8.44 1.92
C VAL A 19 10.50 8.97 1.08
N ILE A 20 9.27 8.95 1.60
CA ILE A 20 8.11 9.51 0.88
C ILE A 20 8.24 11.04 0.74
N GLU A 21 8.63 11.73 1.82
CA GLU A 21 8.85 13.17 1.81
C GLU A 21 9.98 13.56 0.82
N ALA A 22 11.08 12.81 0.78
CA ALA A 22 12.15 13.02 -0.20
C ALA A 22 11.69 12.77 -1.65
N ALA A 23 10.87 11.74 -1.88
CA ALA A 23 10.28 11.50 -3.20
C ALA A 23 9.37 12.67 -3.64
N ASP A 24 8.62 13.25 -2.70
CA ASP A 24 7.73 14.39 -2.96
C ASP A 24 8.49 15.69 -3.23
N THR A 25 9.72 15.84 -2.71
CA THR A 25 10.63 16.95 -3.03
C THR A 25 11.44 16.73 -4.31
N GLY A 26 11.27 15.60 -4.99
CA GLY A 26 11.87 15.31 -6.29
C GLY A 26 13.17 14.51 -6.24
N ASP A 27 13.55 13.95 -5.09
CA ASP A 27 14.68 13.02 -5.02
C ASP A 27 14.41 11.76 -5.87
N VAL A 28 15.28 11.50 -6.84
CA VAL A 28 15.08 10.48 -7.87
C VAL A 28 15.10 9.07 -7.27
N VAL A 29 16.02 8.81 -6.33
CA VAL A 29 16.18 7.49 -5.71
C VAL A 29 14.97 7.17 -4.83
N SER A 30 14.56 8.13 -4.00
CA SER A 30 13.39 7.99 -3.16
C SER A 30 12.13 7.81 -3.98
N ARG A 31 11.98 8.55 -5.08
CA ARG A 31 10.85 8.38 -6.02
C ARG A 31 10.80 6.98 -6.61
N GLU A 32 11.94 6.42 -7.03
CA GLU A 32 12.00 5.04 -7.54
C GLU A 32 11.56 4.03 -6.47
N ILE A 33 12.02 4.19 -5.23
CA ILE A 33 11.64 3.31 -4.11
C ILE A 33 10.13 3.35 -3.88
N VAL A 34 9.57 4.56 -3.81
CA VAL A 34 8.14 4.79 -3.54
C VAL A 34 7.28 4.24 -4.69
N ASP A 35 7.64 4.55 -5.95
CA ASP A 35 6.90 4.11 -7.13
C ASP A 35 6.95 2.58 -7.29
N ARG A 36 8.11 1.97 -7.01
CA ARG A 36 8.26 0.51 -6.99
C ARG A 36 7.42 -0.13 -5.89
N GLY A 37 7.41 0.44 -4.69
CA GLY A 37 6.56 -0.02 -3.60
C GLY A 37 5.07 0.02 -3.98
N ALA A 38 4.63 1.11 -4.61
CA ALA A 38 3.26 1.25 -5.08
C ALA A 38 2.90 0.21 -6.17
N ALA A 39 3.81 -0.02 -7.12
CA ALA A 39 3.62 -1.03 -8.16
C ALA A 39 3.54 -2.46 -7.58
N ILE A 40 4.32 -2.77 -6.55
CA ILE A 40 4.27 -4.08 -5.87
C ILE A 40 2.89 -4.29 -5.23
N LEU A 41 2.38 -3.31 -4.48
CA LEU A 41 1.04 -3.41 -3.88
C LEU A 41 -0.06 -3.58 -4.93
N ALA A 42 0.00 -2.80 -6.00
CA ALA A 42 -0.96 -2.91 -7.10
C ALA A 42 -0.88 -4.26 -7.83
N THR A 43 0.32 -4.83 -8.00
CA THR A 43 0.51 -6.16 -8.59
C THR A 43 -0.19 -7.24 -7.75
N HIS A 44 -0.11 -7.15 -6.43
CA HIS A 44 -0.80 -8.09 -5.54
C HIS A 44 -2.32 -7.94 -5.62
N ALA A 45 -2.83 -6.71 -5.61
CA ALA A 45 -4.26 -6.45 -5.78
C ALA A 45 -4.78 -7.00 -7.12
N ALA A 46 -4.07 -6.75 -8.22
CA ALA A 46 -4.42 -7.26 -9.54
C ALA A 46 -4.36 -8.79 -9.61
N ALA A 47 -3.37 -9.41 -8.95
CA ALA A 47 -3.26 -10.87 -8.89
C ALA A 47 -4.43 -11.52 -8.16
N LEU A 48 -4.88 -10.91 -7.05
CA LEU A 48 -6.06 -11.35 -6.32
C LEU A 48 -7.36 -11.11 -7.09
N ALA A 49 -7.49 -9.97 -7.77
CA ALA A 49 -8.69 -9.66 -8.57
C ALA A 49 -8.98 -10.72 -9.64
N ARG A 50 -7.94 -11.28 -10.27
CA ARG A 50 -8.07 -12.37 -11.26
C ARG A 50 -8.60 -13.69 -10.68
N ARG A 51 -8.66 -13.84 -9.36
CA ARG A 51 -9.19 -15.04 -8.69
C ARG A 51 -10.69 -14.96 -8.45
N PHE A 52 -11.31 -13.80 -8.64
CA PHE A 52 -12.75 -13.65 -8.51
C PHE A 52 -13.48 -14.24 -9.73
N PRO A 53 -14.75 -14.69 -9.56
CA PRO A 53 -15.56 -15.16 -10.66
C PRO A 53 -15.70 -14.10 -11.78
N PRO A 54 -15.82 -14.50 -13.05
CA PRO A 54 -16.09 -13.57 -14.14
C PRO A 54 -17.34 -12.72 -13.86
N GLY A 55 -17.22 -11.39 -14.02
CA GLY A 55 -18.32 -10.45 -13.80
C GLY A 55 -18.58 -10.08 -12.34
N ALA A 56 -17.83 -10.63 -11.38
CA ALA A 56 -17.93 -10.22 -9.98
C ALA A 56 -17.42 -8.78 -9.78
N GLU A 57 -18.11 -7.99 -8.96
CA GLU A 57 -17.59 -6.71 -8.48
C GLU A 57 -16.43 -6.98 -7.52
N VAL A 58 -15.23 -6.49 -7.86
CA VAL A 58 -14.04 -6.59 -7.01
C VAL A 58 -13.79 -5.24 -6.36
N ARG A 59 -14.02 -5.15 -5.06
CA ARG A 59 -13.77 -3.94 -4.28
C ARG A 59 -12.42 -4.05 -3.56
N VAL A 60 -11.56 -3.05 -3.73
CA VAL A 60 -10.22 -3.00 -3.14
C VAL A 60 -10.14 -1.84 -2.17
N ALA A 61 -9.95 -2.13 -0.88
CA ALA A 61 -9.72 -1.11 0.13
C ALA A 61 -8.23 -0.96 0.43
N LEU A 62 -7.76 0.27 0.62
CA LEU A 62 -6.39 0.59 0.99
C LEU A 62 -6.34 0.95 2.48
N GLY A 63 -5.67 0.11 3.29
CA GLY A 63 -5.53 0.29 4.73
C GLY A 63 -4.08 0.22 5.22
N GLY A 64 -3.83 0.63 6.46
CA GLY A 64 -2.51 0.66 7.08
C GLY A 64 -1.92 2.08 7.19
N GLY A 65 -0.93 2.24 8.08
CA GLY A 65 -0.43 3.56 8.49
C GLY A 65 0.02 4.46 7.34
N LEU A 66 0.77 3.92 6.36
CA LEU A 66 1.26 4.71 5.22
C LEU A 66 0.15 5.06 4.21
N LEU A 67 -0.91 4.26 4.13
CA LEU A 67 -2.02 4.45 3.19
C LEU A 67 -3.18 5.26 3.79
N GLY A 68 -3.20 5.44 5.11
CA GLY A 68 -4.17 6.26 5.84
C GLY A 68 -3.67 7.64 6.26
N SER A 69 -2.35 7.86 6.33
CA SER A 69 -1.76 9.14 6.80
C SER A 69 -1.03 9.96 5.74
N LEU A 70 -0.65 9.35 4.61
CA LEU A 70 0.12 10.02 3.56
C LEU A 70 -0.64 9.96 2.24
N ASP A 71 -1.27 11.09 1.90
CA ASP A 71 -2.10 11.20 0.71
C ASP A 71 -1.32 10.92 -0.58
N THR A 72 -0.06 11.35 -0.67
CA THR A 72 0.76 11.17 -1.88
C THR A 72 1.06 9.70 -2.16
N TYR A 73 1.41 8.90 -1.15
CA TYR A 73 1.66 7.48 -1.34
C TYR A 73 0.37 6.71 -1.67
N ARG A 74 -0.73 7.03 -0.98
CA ARG A 74 -2.05 6.46 -1.29
C ARG A 74 -2.44 6.71 -2.75
N HIS A 75 -2.27 7.93 -3.25
CA HIS A 75 -2.55 8.27 -4.65
C HIS A 75 -1.68 7.48 -5.63
N ARG A 76 -0.38 7.33 -5.36
CA ARG A 76 0.52 6.51 -6.18
C ARG A 76 0.04 5.05 -6.25
N VAL A 77 -0.35 4.46 -5.12
CA VAL A 77 -0.90 3.10 -5.10
C VAL A 77 -2.21 3.00 -5.86
N ALA A 78 -3.13 3.93 -5.62
CA ALA A 78 -4.42 3.97 -6.31
C ALA A 78 -4.26 4.05 -7.83
N ALA A 79 -3.36 4.92 -8.32
CA ALA A 79 -3.05 5.04 -9.74
C ALA A 79 -2.53 3.72 -10.32
N ARG A 80 -1.59 3.05 -9.65
CA ARG A 80 -1.06 1.75 -10.11
C ARG A 80 -2.12 0.64 -10.09
N VAL A 81 -3.03 0.65 -9.11
CA VAL A 81 -4.15 -0.31 -9.08
C VAL A 81 -5.08 -0.07 -10.27
N ALA A 82 -5.43 1.19 -10.56
CA ALA A 82 -6.27 1.53 -11.71
C ALA A 82 -5.63 1.12 -13.05
N GLU A 83 -4.30 1.26 -13.18
CA GLU A 83 -3.54 0.81 -14.36
C GLU A 83 -3.55 -0.72 -14.52
N LEU A 84 -3.24 -1.46 -13.45
CA LEU A 84 -3.04 -2.92 -13.51
C LEU A 84 -4.33 -3.74 -13.40
N ALA A 85 -5.38 -3.16 -12.82
CA ALA A 85 -6.64 -3.83 -12.55
C ALA A 85 -7.83 -2.88 -12.78
N PRO A 86 -8.07 -2.41 -14.01
CA PRO A 86 -9.09 -1.39 -14.30
C PRO A 86 -10.54 -1.83 -14.00
N HIS A 87 -10.77 -3.11 -13.73
CA HIS A 87 -12.07 -3.68 -13.39
C HIS A 87 -12.36 -3.68 -11.88
N VAL A 88 -11.39 -3.30 -11.04
CA VAL A 88 -11.62 -3.20 -9.59
C VAL A 88 -12.13 -1.81 -9.22
N THR A 89 -12.98 -1.77 -8.21
CA THR A 89 -13.44 -0.51 -7.60
C THR A 89 -12.62 -0.24 -6.35
N LEU A 90 -11.86 0.86 -6.35
CA LEU A 90 -11.16 1.30 -5.15
C LEU A 90 -12.16 1.89 -4.15
N VAL A 91 -12.14 1.38 -2.93
CA VAL A 91 -12.92 1.92 -1.82
C VAL A 91 -12.15 3.10 -1.24
N THR A 92 -12.78 4.28 -1.27
CA THR A 92 -12.17 5.53 -0.81
C THR A 92 -12.23 5.69 0.70
N ASP A 93 -13.22 5.07 1.33
CA ASP A 93 -13.43 5.17 2.77
C ASP A 93 -12.21 4.63 3.54
N PRO A 94 -11.77 5.35 4.58
CA PRO A 94 -10.70 4.87 5.44
C PRO A 94 -11.13 3.59 6.15
N ILE A 95 -10.28 2.58 6.10
CA ILE A 95 -10.45 1.36 6.88
C ILE A 95 -9.82 1.59 8.25
N GLU A 96 -10.63 1.50 9.30
CA GLU A 96 -10.20 1.60 10.69
C GLU A 96 -9.98 0.18 11.27
N PRO A 97 -8.74 -0.31 11.39
CA PRO A 97 -8.47 -1.67 11.85
C PRO A 97 -8.93 -1.89 13.29
N ALA A 98 -8.91 -0.86 14.14
CA ALA A 98 -9.32 -0.99 15.55
C ALA A 98 -10.81 -1.35 15.68
N ARG A 99 -11.66 -0.92 14.74
CA ARG A 99 -13.08 -1.31 14.73
C ARG A 99 -13.24 -2.82 14.56
N GLY A 100 -12.42 -3.44 13.73
CA GLY A 100 -12.43 -4.90 13.53
C GLY A 100 -12.04 -5.65 14.81
N ALA A 101 -11.03 -5.15 15.52
CA ALA A 101 -10.60 -5.74 16.80
C ALA A 101 -11.68 -5.64 17.88
N ILE A 102 -12.35 -4.47 18.00
CA ILE A 102 -13.47 -4.28 18.94
C ILE A 102 -14.63 -5.22 18.61
N TRP A 103 -15.01 -5.30 17.33
CA TRP A 103 -16.09 -6.18 16.89
C TRP A 103 -15.77 -7.66 17.20
N LEU A 104 -14.52 -8.08 16.99
CA LEU A 104 -14.07 -9.42 17.35
C LEU A 104 -14.17 -9.65 18.86
N ALA A 105 -13.71 -8.69 19.68
CA ALA A 105 -13.79 -8.79 21.14
C ALA A 105 -15.22 -8.84 21.69
N GLN A 106 -16.18 -8.19 21.00
CA GLN A 106 -17.60 -8.24 21.36
C GLN A 106 -18.29 -9.54 20.94
N SER A 107 -17.68 -10.30 20.02
CA SER A 107 -18.23 -11.55 19.47
C SER A 107 -17.63 -12.80 20.10
N LEU A 108 -16.76 -12.63 21.11
CA LEU A 108 -16.20 -13.68 21.98
C LEU A 108 -17.02 -13.80 23.27
#